data_AF-A7TAN4-F1
#
_entry.id   AF-A7TAN4-F1
#
_cell.length_a   1.000
_cell.length_b   1.000
_cell.length_c   1.000
_cell.angle_alpha   90.00
_cell.angle_beta   90.00
_cell.angle_gamma   90.00
#
_symmetry.space_group_name_H-M   'P 1'
#
loop_
_entity.id
_entity.type
_entity.pdbx_description
1 polymer ?
#
loop_
_entity_poly.entity_id
_entity_poly.type
_entity_poly.pdbx_seq_one_letter_code
_entity_poly.pdbx_strand_id
1 'polypeptide(L)'
;EEEKRGQPNYEHLDEDLHVLISCEDTEERCHTRLEKAVERVQSLLRPVEEGEDEIKKKQLKDLALLNGTLRESGVPGVTAGELL
;
A
#
# COMPACT_ATOMS: atom_id res chain seq x y z
N GLU A 1 7.63 -7.44 14.46
CA GLU A 1 8.38 -8.23 13.46
C GLU A 1 9.60 -8.91 14.07
N GLU A 2 10.37 -8.26 14.95
CA GLU A 2 11.51 -8.87 15.64
C GLU A 2 11.19 -10.18 16.38
N GLU A 3 10.05 -10.26 17.07
CA GLU A 3 9.61 -11.49 17.78
C GLU A 3 9.28 -12.67 16.85
N LYS A 4 9.12 -12.41 15.55
CA LYS A 4 8.78 -13.43 14.54
C LYS A 4 10.00 -13.94 13.77
N ARG A 5 11.16 -13.30 13.92
CA ARG A 5 12.39 -13.71 13.23
C ARG A 5 12.82 -15.11 13.71
N GLY A 6 13.23 -15.97 12.78
CA GLY A 6 13.58 -17.37 13.05
C GLY A 6 12.40 -18.34 13.20
N GLN A 7 11.15 -17.88 13.03
CA GLN A 7 9.98 -18.77 12.91
C GLN A 7 9.83 -19.27 11.45
N PRO A 8 9.30 -20.47 11.21
CA PRO A 8 9.03 -20.95 9.86
C PRO A 8 8.07 -20.00 9.12
N ASN A 9 8.31 -19.76 7.83
CA ASN A 9 7.62 -18.79 6.97
C ASN A 9 7.92 -17.31 7.26
N TYR A 10 8.85 -16.99 8.16
CA TYR A 10 9.31 -15.61 8.43
C TYR A 10 10.77 -15.37 8.01
N GLU A 11 11.32 -16.27 7.20
CA GLU A 11 12.71 -16.20 6.71
C GLU A 11 12.97 -14.90 5.93
N HIS A 12 11.95 -14.36 5.27
CA HIS A 12 12.02 -13.10 4.53
C HIS A 12 12.30 -11.87 5.42
N LEU A 13 12.14 -11.97 6.75
CA LEU A 13 12.45 -10.87 7.67
C LEU A 13 13.96 -10.63 7.82
N ASP A 14 14.79 -11.57 7.39
CA ASP A 14 16.25 -11.43 7.33
C ASP A 14 16.74 -10.81 6.00
N GLU A 15 15.85 -10.64 5.01
CA GLU A 15 16.14 -10.03 3.71
C GLU A 15 15.88 -8.51 3.70
N ASP A 16 16.45 -7.80 2.73
CA ASP A 16 16.12 -6.39 2.49
C ASP A 16 14.65 -6.24 2.08
N LEU A 17 14.05 -5.08 2.36
CA LEU A 17 12.67 -4.79 1.98
C LEU A 17 12.48 -4.95 0.46
N HIS A 18 11.65 -5.92 0.08
CA HIS A 18 11.44 -6.30 -1.31
C HIS A 18 9.96 -6.51 -1.63
N VAL A 19 9.65 -6.62 -2.92
CA VAL A 19 8.32 -6.97 -3.41
C VAL A 19 8.40 -8.32 -4.12
N LEU A 20 7.67 -9.31 -3.61
CA LEU A 20 7.51 -10.60 -4.27
C LEU A 20 6.30 -10.56 -5.21
N ILE A 21 6.50 -10.92 -6.48
CA ILE A 21 5.42 -11.06 -7.47
C ILE A 21 5.40 -12.50 -7.96
N SER A 22 4.31 -13.22 -7.69
CA SER A 22 4.08 -14.59 -8.13
C SER A 22 2.80 -14.68 -8.97
N CYS A 23 2.80 -15.50 -10.03
CA CYS A 23 1.65 -15.71 -10.88
C CYS A 23 1.46 -17.21 -11.14
N GLU A 24 0.22 -17.69 -11.02
CA GLU A 24 -0.18 -19.07 -11.32
C GLU A 24 -1.24 -19.05 -12.42
N ASP A 25 -0.85 -19.46 -13.63
CA ASP A 25 -1.65 -19.50 -14.86
C ASP A 25 -0.87 -20.34 -15.90
N THR A 26 -1.32 -20.36 -17.16
CA THR A 26 -0.49 -20.90 -18.26
C THR A 26 0.75 -20.03 -18.46
N GLU A 27 1.85 -20.63 -18.94
CA GLU A 27 3.16 -19.97 -19.09
C GLU A 27 3.07 -18.62 -19.83
N GLU A 28 2.40 -18.60 -21.00
CA GLU A 28 2.24 -17.38 -21.81
C GLU A 28 1.45 -16.28 -21.08
N ARG A 29 0.45 -16.66 -20.29
CA ARG A 29 -0.36 -15.72 -19.51
C ARG A 29 0.41 -15.22 -18.30
N CYS A 30 1.17 -16.08 -17.64
CA CYS A 30 2.05 -15.70 -16.54
C CYS A 30 3.07 -14.66 -16.99
N HIS A 31 3.76 -14.89 -18.13
CA HIS A 31 4.72 -13.94 -18.66
C HIS A 31 4.11 -12.55 -18.84
N THR A 32 2.98 -12.49 -19.57
CA THR A 32 2.29 -11.22 -19.85
C THR A 32 1.80 -10.52 -18.58
N ARG A 33 1.32 -11.26 -17.58
CA ARG A 33 0.84 -10.70 -16.30
C ARG A 33 1.99 -10.21 -15.44
N LEU A 34 3.08 -10.98 -15.36
CA LEU A 34 4.26 -10.65 -14.57
C LEU A 34 4.93 -9.38 -15.12
N GLU A 35 5.10 -9.27 -16.44
CA GLU A 35 5.66 -8.05 -17.05
C GLU A 35 4.87 -6.80 -16.66
N LYS A 36 3.55 -6.85 -16.77
CA LYS A 36 2.67 -5.73 -16.39
C LYS A 36 2.73 -5.42 -14.90
N ALA A 37 2.78 -6.46 -14.06
CA ALA A 37 2.87 -6.29 -12.61
C ALA A 37 4.20 -5.65 -12.21
N VAL A 38 5.31 -6.09 -12.81
CA VAL A 38 6.65 -5.54 -12.59
C VAL A 38 6.69 -4.07 -13.02
N GLU A 39 6.21 -3.73 -14.22
CA GLU A 39 6.15 -2.35 -14.69
C GLU A 39 5.35 -1.46 -13.73
N ARG A 40 4.20 -1.96 -13.27
CA ARG A 40 3.36 -1.21 -12.34
C ARG A 40 4.04 -1.00 -10.99
N VAL A 41 4.66 -2.03 -10.42
CA VAL A 41 5.39 -1.91 -9.14
C VAL A 41 6.57 -0.96 -9.29
N GLN A 42 7.36 -1.07 -10.35
CA GLN A 42 8.47 -0.15 -10.62
C GLN A 42 8.00 1.31 -10.71
N SER A 43 6.83 1.56 -11.30
CA SER A 43 6.27 2.92 -11.35
C SER A 43 5.97 3.49 -9.96
N LEU A 44 5.62 2.64 -8.99
CA LEU A 44 5.29 3.02 -7.60
C LEU A 44 6.54 3.17 -6.73
N LEU A 45 7.64 2.49 -7.06
CA LEU A 45 8.89 2.57 -6.32
C LEU A 45 9.70 3.84 -6.64
N ARG A 46 9.25 4.66 -7.59
CA ARG A 46 9.85 5.96 -7.87
C ARG A 46 9.23 7.02 -6.96
N PRO A 47 10.03 7.71 -6.13
CA PRO A 47 9.51 8.78 -5.29
C PRO A 47 9.03 9.93 -6.17
N VAL A 48 7.82 10.42 -5.89
CA VAL A 48 7.24 11.61 -6.51
C VAL A 48 7.48 12.78 -5.57
N GLU A 49 7.68 13.99 -6.12
CA GLU A 49 7.85 15.20 -5.30
C GLU A 49 6.61 15.44 -4.42
N GLU A 50 6.83 15.96 -3.21
CA GLU A 50 5.76 16.23 -2.26
C GLU A 50 4.76 17.24 -2.86
N GLY A 51 3.50 16.83 -2.94
CA GLY A 51 2.43 17.65 -3.52
C GLY A 51 2.05 17.29 -4.96
N GLU A 52 2.80 16.43 -5.64
CA GLU A 52 2.46 15.93 -6.99
C GLU A 52 1.94 14.48 -6.97
N ASP A 53 2.04 13.79 -5.83
CA ASP A 53 1.55 12.42 -5.66
C ASP A 53 0.03 12.38 -5.44
N GLU A 54 -0.72 12.47 -6.53
CA GLU A 54 -2.18 12.38 -6.56
C GLU A 54 -2.70 11.03 -6.04
N ILE A 55 -1.94 9.95 -6.21
CA ILE A 55 -2.32 8.61 -5.74
C ILE A 55 -2.32 8.60 -4.22
N LYS A 56 -1.21 9.05 -3.60
CA LYS A 56 -1.08 9.15 -2.14
C LYS A 56 -2.14 10.07 -1.55
N LYS A 57 -2.43 11.22 -2.16
CA LYS A 57 -3.50 12.14 -1.69
C LYS A 57 -4.85 11.46 -1.67
N LYS A 58 -5.22 10.75 -2.75
CA LYS A 58 -6.48 10.02 -2.83
C LYS A 58 -6.56 8.93 -1.75
N GLN A 59 -5.52 8.14 -1.60
CA GLN A 59 -5.45 7.09 -0.58
C GLN A 59 -5.58 7.63 0.85
N LEU A 60 -4.92 8.75 1.16
CA LEU A 60 -5.03 9.40 2.47
C LEU A 60 -6.43 9.95 2.73
N LYS A 61 -7.09 10.49 1.71
CA LYS A 61 -8.49 10.94 1.80
C LYS A 61 -9.43 9.77 2.06
N ASP A 62 -9.28 8.67 1.31
CA ASP A 62 -10.10 7.46 1.47
C ASP A 62 -9.87 6.83 2.86
N LEU A 63 -8.62 6.79 3.34
CA LEU A 63 -8.28 6.32 4.68
C LEU A 63 -8.93 7.19 5.78
N ALA A 64 -8.87 8.51 5.64
CA ALA A 64 -9.51 9.42 6.59
C ALA A 64 -11.03 9.27 6.60
N LEU A 65 -11.64 8.96 5.45
CA LEU A 65 -13.06 8.65 5.37
C LEU A 65 -13.38 7.33 6.10
N LEU A 66 -12.61 6.27 5.86
CA LEU A 66 -12.78 4.96 6.52
C LEU A 66 -12.63 5.06 8.04
N ASN A 67 -11.69 5.87 8.52
CA ASN A 67 -11.44 6.08 9.94
C ASN A 67 -12.36 7.13 10.58
N GLY A 68 -13.20 7.83 9.81
CA GLY A 68 -14.06 8.90 10.31
C GLY A 68 -13.32 10.17 10.76
N THR A 69 -12.06 10.34 10.36
CA THR A 69 -11.21 11.50 10.70
C THR A 69 -11.15 12.53 9.56
N LEU A 70 -11.94 12.35 8.50
CA LEU A 70 -11.97 13.25 7.35
C LEU A 70 -12.49 14.63 7.78
N ARG A 71 -11.60 15.62 7.74
CA ARG A 71 -11.95 17.02 7.97
C ARG A 71 -12.25 17.65 6.62
N GLU A 72 -13.52 17.88 6.31
CA GLU A 72 -13.88 18.69 5.15
C GLU A 72 -13.44 20.13 5.41
N SER A 73 -12.70 20.73 4.46
CA SER A 73 -12.25 22.12 4.53
C SER A 73 -13.45 23.05 4.55
N GLY A 74 -13.97 23.35 5.75
CA GLY A 74 -15.10 24.27 5.94
C GLY A 74 -16.04 23.95 7.10
N VAL A 75 -15.94 22.78 7.74
CA VAL A 75 -16.77 22.45 8.91
C VAL A 75 -15.91 22.16 10.15
N PRO A 76 -16.12 22.86 11.29
CA PRO A 76 -15.44 22.53 12.53
C PRO A 76 -15.85 21.12 12.95
N GLY A 77 -14.86 20.23 13.06
CA GLY A 77 -15.08 18.79 13.18
C GLY A 77 -15.97 18.40 14.35
N VAL A 78 -17.04 17.65 14.06
CA VAL A 78 -17.70 16.81 15.06
C VAL A 78 -16.91 15.50 15.12
N THR A 79 -16.19 15.31 16.21
CA THR A 79 -15.46 14.09 16.51
C THR A 79 -16.44 12.95 16.75
N ALA A 80 -16.37 11.88 15.95
CA ALA A 80 -17.13 10.64 16.14
C ALA A 80 -16.71 9.83 17.39
N GLY A 81 -15.92 10.41 18.29
CA GLY A 81 -15.49 9.81 19.56
C GLY A 81 -16.33 10.22 20.78
N GLU A 82 -17.45 10.92 20.60
CA GLU A 82 -18.32 11.40 21.69
C GLU A 82 -19.66 10.64 21.80
N LEU A 83 -19.71 9.42 21.27
CA LEU A 83 -20.81 8.48 21.48
C LEU A 83 -20.23 7.10 21.73
N LEU A 84 -19.84 6.85 22.98
CA LEU A 84 -19.87 5.60 23.79
C LEU A 84 -19.12 5.87 25.11
#